data_AF-A0A6P1CXS7-F1
#
_entry.id   AF-A0A6P1CXS7-F1
#
_cell.length_a   1.000
_cell.length_b   1.000
_cell.length_c   1.000
_cell.angle_alpha   90.00
_cell.angle_beta   90.00
_cell.angle_gamma   90.00
#
_symmetry.space_group_name_H-M   'P 1'
#
loop_
_entity.id
_entity.type
_entity.pdbx_description
1 polymer ?
#
loop_
_entity_poly.entity_id
_entity_poly.type
_entity_poly.pdbx_seq_one_letter_code
_entity_poly.pdbx_strand_id
1 'polypeptide(L)'
;GLAAAWRAAEAGWTVTLFDPSVGSGASWVAGGMLAPLSEGWPGEDAVLAFGAAALAHWSEFAARLRAATGVDVYVAEQTLTVALDAADAADLRT
;
A
#
# COMPACT_ATOMS: atom_id res chain seq x y z
N GLY A 1 -7.47 -8.43 3.59
CA GLY A 1 -7.59 -9.87 3.93
C GLY A 1 -6.54 -10.71 3.24
N LEU A 2 -6.52 -10.72 1.90
CA LEU A 2 -5.68 -11.63 1.09
C LEU A 2 -4.18 -11.62 1.44
N ALA A 3 -3.56 -10.44 1.57
CA ALA A 3 -2.14 -10.36 1.90
C ALA A 3 -1.81 -11.02 3.26
N ALA A 4 -2.63 -10.78 4.29
CA ALA A 4 -2.45 -11.39 5.60
C ALA A 4 -2.68 -12.90 5.57
N ALA A 5 -3.73 -13.36 4.87
CA ALA A 5 -4.02 -14.78 4.69
C ALA A 5 -2.89 -15.52 3.98
N TRP A 6 -2.32 -14.92 2.94
CA TRP A 6 -1.17 -15.47 2.23
C TRP A 6 0.05 -15.58 3.14
N ARG A 7 0.40 -14.52 3.87
CA ARG A 7 1.54 -14.54 4.81
C ARG A 7 1.36 -15.55 5.94
N ALA A 8 0.13 -15.73 6.45
CA ALA A 8 -0.17 -16.76 7.45
C ALA A 8 -0.02 -18.18 6.88
N ALA A 9 -0.51 -18.42 5.66
CA ALA A 9 -0.34 -19.70 4.98
C ALA A 9 1.15 -20.02 4.74
N GLU A 10 1.97 -19.04 4.34
CA GLU A 10 3.42 -19.20 4.21
C GLU A 10 4.13 -19.47 5.55
N ALA A 11 3.56 -19.01 6.66
CA ALA A 11 4.04 -19.33 8.00
C ALA A 11 3.61 -20.74 8.46
N GLY A 12 2.96 -21.54 7.61
CA GLY A 12 2.55 -22.92 7.88
C GLY A 12 1.17 -23.05 8.52
N TRP A 13 0.37 -21.98 8.54
CA TRP A 13 -0.97 -22.01 9.14
C TRP A 13 -2.01 -22.49 8.14
N THR A 14 -3.00 -23.24 8.61
CA THR A 14 -4.20 -23.53 7.82
C THR A 14 -5.12 -22.31 7.83
N VAL A 15 -5.42 -21.76 6.65
CA VAL A 15 -6.20 -20.53 6.49
C VAL A 15 -7.47 -20.80 5.67
N THR A 16 -8.61 -20.34 6.18
CA THR A 16 -9.89 -20.33 5.45
C THR A 16 -10.31 -18.89 5.20
N LEU A 17 -10.61 -18.56 3.94
CA LEU A 17 -11.12 -17.25 3.54
C LEU A 17 -12.64 -17.29 3.44
N PHE A 18 -13.31 -16.31 4.05
CA PHE A 18 -14.75 -16.11 3.95
C PHE A 18 -15.02 -14.78 3.26
N ASP A 19 -15.23 -14.83 1.94
CA ASP A 19 -15.56 -13.66 1.12
C ASP A 19 -16.45 -14.14 -0.04
N PRO A 20 -17.71 -13.68 -0.14
CA PRO A 20 -18.62 -14.12 -1.19
C PRO A 20 -18.22 -13.64 -2.59
N SER A 21 -17.34 -12.64 -2.69
CA SER A 21 -16.88 -12.07 -3.97
C SER A 21 -15.48 -11.47 -3.79
N VAL A 22 -14.47 -12.35 -3.72
CA VAL A 22 -13.09 -11.98 -3.44
C VAL A 22 -12.61 -10.86 -4.35
N GLY A 23 -12.13 -9.79 -3.73
CA GLY A 23 -11.48 -8.70 -4.44
C GLY A 23 -12.43 -7.75 -5.19
N SER A 24 -13.75 -7.86 -5.02
CA SER A 24 -14.71 -6.95 -5.68
C SER A 24 -15.06 -5.70 -4.86
N GLY A 25 -14.48 -5.55 -3.66
CA GLY A 25 -14.74 -4.42 -2.75
C GLY A 25 -13.87 -3.18 -3.03
N ALA A 26 -13.54 -2.42 -1.98
CA ALA A 26 -12.73 -1.20 -2.10
C ALA A 26 -11.37 -1.42 -2.79
N SER A 27 -10.77 -2.61 -2.64
CA SER A 27 -9.53 -2.95 -3.34
C SER A 27 -9.67 -2.99 -4.87
N TRP A 28 -10.86 -3.25 -5.41
CA TRP A 28 -11.11 -3.24 -6.86
C TRP A 28 -11.09 -1.83 -7.45
N VAL A 29 -11.62 -0.87 -6.70
CA VAL A 29 -11.83 0.51 -7.14
C VAL A 29 -10.77 1.47 -6.65
N ALA A 30 -9.79 0.98 -5.89
CA ALA A 30 -8.69 1.78 -5.36
C ALA A 30 -7.78 2.28 -6.50
N GLY A 31 -7.29 3.52 -6.37
CA GLY A 31 -6.35 4.10 -7.34
C GLY A 31 -4.97 3.45 -7.36
N GLY A 32 -4.62 2.67 -6.32
CA GLY A 32 -3.37 1.91 -6.26
C GLY A 32 -2.10 2.74 -6.02
N MET A 33 -2.22 4.00 -5.62
CA MET A 33 -1.07 4.85 -5.27
C MET A 33 -0.43 4.37 -3.97
N LEU A 34 0.91 4.42 -3.92
CA LEU A 34 1.68 4.17 -2.70
C LEU A 34 2.28 5.49 -2.20
N ALA A 35 1.46 6.32 -1.56
CA ALA A 35 1.80 7.71 -1.26
C ALA A 35 1.68 8.06 0.25
N PRO A 36 2.23 7.25 1.17
CA PRO A 36 2.04 7.47 2.61
C PRO A 36 2.56 8.83 3.09
N LEU A 37 3.56 9.39 2.41
CA LEU A 37 4.14 10.70 2.74
C LEU A 37 3.25 11.89 2.34
N SER A 38 2.39 11.74 1.33
CA SER A 38 1.48 12.81 0.90
C SER A 38 0.06 12.66 1.43
N GLU A 39 -0.32 11.45 1.87
CA GLU A 39 -1.66 11.16 2.40
C GLU A 39 -1.76 11.31 3.93
N GLY A 40 -0.62 11.43 4.62
CA GLY A 40 -0.59 11.59 6.08
C GLY A 40 -1.07 12.98 6.52
N TRP A 41 -1.89 13.03 7.57
CA TRP A 41 -2.34 14.29 8.16
C TRP A 41 -1.48 14.71 9.36
N PRO A 42 -1.34 16.02 9.62
CA PRO A 42 -0.66 16.50 10.82
C PRO A 42 -1.24 15.87 12.10
N GLY A 43 -0.38 15.23 12.89
CA GLY A 43 -0.75 14.52 14.12
C GLY A 43 -0.99 13.01 13.95
N GLU A 44 -0.91 12.47 12.73
CA GLU A 44 -1.03 11.03 12.44
C GLU A 44 0.32 10.31 12.34
N ASP A 45 1.27 10.66 13.22
CA ASP A 45 2.67 10.18 13.15
C ASP A 45 2.79 8.66 13.11
N ALA A 46 1.93 7.95 13.84
CA ALA A 46 1.93 6.48 13.87
C ALA A 46 1.49 5.86 12.54
N VAL A 47 0.49 6.45 11.88
CA VAL A 47 -0.01 5.99 10.57
C VAL A 47 1.03 6.30 9.50
N LEU A 48 1.63 7.48 9.54
CA LEU A 48 2.73 7.87 8.66
C LEU A 48 3.93 6.92 8.79
N ALA A 49 4.36 6.64 10.02
CA ALA A 49 5.47 5.71 10.28
C ALA A 49 5.17 4.29 9.78
N PHE A 50 3.94 3.81 9.98
CA PHE A 50 3.51 2.51 9.47
C PHE A 50 3.48 2.48 7.94
N GLY A 51 2.93 3.51 7.29
CA GLY A 51 2.89 3.63 5.84
C GLY A 51 4.29 3.70 5.22
N ALA A 52 5.19 4.47 5.82
CA ALA A 52 6.58 4.55 5.38
C ALA A 52 7.32 3.20 5.50
N ALA A 53 7.12 2.48 6.60
CA ALA A 53 7.66 1.13 6.76
C ALA A 53 7.07 0.15 5.72
N ALA A 54 5.76 0.20 5.48
CA ALA A 54 5.11 -0.63 4.47
C ALA A 54 5.65 -0.35 3.06
N LEU A 55 5.87 0.92 2.72
CA LEU A 55 6.48 1.32 1.44
C LEU A 55 7.91 0.77 1.29
N ALA A 56 8.71 0.81 2.36
CA ALA A 56 10.06 0.24 2.33
C ALA A 56 10.08 -1.28 2.07
N HIS A 57 9.03 -2.00 2.47
CA HIS A 57 8.88 -3.45 2.23
C HIS A 57 8.20 -3.80 0.90
N TRP A 58 7.66 -2.82 0.16
CA TRP A 58 6.82 -3.08 -1.01
C TRP A 58 7.53 -3.83 -2.13
N SER A 59 8.77 -3.46 -2.44
CA SER A 59 9.54 -4.06 -3.54
C SER A 59 9.76 -5.57 -3.34
N GLU A 60 10.13 -5.97 -2.12
CA GLU A 60 10.27 -7.37 -1.74
C GLU A 60 8.93 -8.10 -1.81
N PHE A 61 7.86 -7.48 -1.29
CA PHE A 61 6.52 -8.06 -1.31
C PHE A 61 6.04 -8.32 -2.75
N ALA A 62 6.20 -7.35 -3.65
CA ALA A 62 5.83 -7.46 -5.05
C ALA A 62 6.64 -8.54 -5.78
N ALA A 63 7.94 -8.62 -5.53
CA ALA A 63 8.80 -9.66 -6.10
C ALA A 63 8.37 -11.07 -5.66
N ARG A 64 8.02 -11.25 -4.39
CA ARG A 64 7.53 -12.51 -3.85
C ARG A 64 6.17 -12.89 -4.43
N LEU A 65 5.28 -11.91 -4.60
CA LEU A 65 3.96 -12.13 -5.22
C LEU A 65 4.11 -12.61 -6.66
N ARG A 66 4.99 -11.96 -7.43
CA ARG A 66 5.34 -12.39 -8.79
C ARG A 66 5.89 -13.80 -8.82
N ALA A 67 6.81 -14.13 -7.92
CA ALA A 67 7.39 -15.48 -7.85
C ALA A 67 6.32 -16.55 -7.54
N ALA A 68 5.35 -16.25 -6.67
CA ALA A 68 4.31 -17.20 -6.29
C ALA A 68 3.18 -17.36 -7.32
N THR A 69 2.91 -16.32 -8.11
CA THR A 69 1.71 -16.27 -8.99
C THR A 69 2.02 -16.16 -10.47
N GLY A 70 3.24 -15.75 -10.84
CA GLY A 70 3.60 -15.37 -12.20
C GLY A 70 2.99 -14.04 -12.66
N VAL A 71 2.25 -13.33 -11.80
CA VAL A 71 1.58 -12.06 -12.13
C VAL A 71 2.46 -10.88 -11.78
N ASP A 72 2.64 -9.98 -12.74
CA ASP A 72 3.30 -8.70 -12.56
C ASP A 72 2.34 -7.65 -11.98
N VAL A 73 2.78 -6.94 -10.94
CA VAL A 73 2.07 -5.79 -10.37
C VAL A 73 2.79 -4.52 -10.76
N TYR A 74 2.08 -3.65 -11.47
CA TYR A 74 2.59 -2.33 -11.80
C TYR A 74 2.42 -1.36 -10.63
N VAL A 75 3.45 -0.58 -10.36
CA VAL A 75 3.40 0.58 -9.46
C VAL A 75 4.30 1.68 -10.02
N ALA A 76 3.98 2.94 -9.72
CA ALA A 76 4.89 4.04 -10.02
C ALA A 76 6.15 3.96 -9.15
N GLU A 77 7.31 4.28 -9.72
CA GLU A 77 8.59 4.34 -8.99
C GLU A 77 8.70 5.57 -8.09
N GLN A 78 7.92 6.62 -8.38
CA GLN A 78 7.99 7.91 -7.71
C GLN A 78 6.60 8.52 -7.56
N THR A 79 6.46 9.40 -6.56
CA THR A 79 5.26 10.21 -6.31
C THR A 79 5.63 11.68 -6.41
N LEU A 80 4.75 12.49 -7.02
CA LEU A 80 4.89 13.93 -7.12
C LEU A 80 3.70 14.60 -6.42
N THR A 81 3.97 15.33 -5.35
CA THR A 81 2.98 16.21 -4.70
C THR A 81 3.11 17.61 -5.28
N VAL A 82 2.00 18.19 -5.74
CA VAL A 82 1.95 19.50 -6.40
C VAL A 82 1.12 20.46 -5.55
N ALA A 83 1.68 21.64 -5.26
CA ALA A 83 0.96 22.73 -4.61
C ALA A 83 0.11 23.50 -5.64
N LEU A 84 -1.18 23.70 -5.35
CA LEU A 84 -2.05 24.51 -6.18
C LEU A 84 -1.91 26.00 -5.82
N ASP A 85 -1.74 26.31 -4.54
CA ASP A 85 -1.68 27.67 -4.04
C ASP A 85 -0.52 27.94 -3.06
N ALA A 86 -0.51 29.13 -2.47
CA ALA A 86 0.53 29.56 -1.54
C ALA A 86 0.49 28.84 -0.19
N ALA A 87 -0.68 28.35 0.25
CA ALA A 87 -0.82 27.58 1.48
C ALA A 87 -0.24 26.17 1.26
N ASP A 88 -0.61 25.49 0.18
CA ASP A 88 -0.03 24.20 -0.20
C ASP A 88 1.51 24.30 -0.35
N ALA A 89 1.98 25.39 -0.97
CA ALA A 89 3.41 25.62 -1.15
C ALA A 89 4.16 25.93 0.15
N ALA A 90 3.46 26.38 1.20
CA ALA A 90 4.05 26.51 2.53
C ALA A 90 4.18 25.13 3.20
N ASP A 91 3.14 24.31 3.12
CA ASP A 91 3.10 22.96 3.69
C ASP A 91 4.15 22.03 3.04
N LEU A 92 4.42 22.16 1.73
CA LEU A 92 5.46 21.36 1.06
C LEU A 92 6.90 21.72 1.42
N ARG A 93 7.15 22.83 2.15
CA ARG A 93 8.51 23.25 2.53
C ARG A 93 8.95 22.73 3.90
N THR A 94 8.02 22.24 4.71
CA THR A 94 8.28 21.64 6.03
C THR A 94 8.66 20.18 5.91
#